data_AF-A0AA35YYF7-F1
#
_entry.id   AF-A0AA35YYF7-F1
#
_cell.length_a   1.000
_cell.length_b   1.000
_cell.length_c   1.000
_cell.angle_alpha   90.00
_cell.angle_beta   90.00
_cell.angle_gamma   90.00
#
_symmetry.space_group_name_H-M   'P 1'
#
loop_
_entity.id
_entity.type
_entity.pdbx_description
1 polymer ?
#
loop_
_entity_poly.entity_id
_entity_poly.type
_entity_poly.pdbx_seq_one_letter_code
_entity_poly.pdbx_strand_id
1 'polypeptide(L)'
;MRWTDELLDVSVIFLDLFSNISDLMLQTKDHVRDVGCDIRRNGGPSIDSIIDNNTAFRKKPRRDIRTSVASLNQLDDIIGHSPLVDFENNHLISVIRVFREVYAFTNVIVRLLLKFLAIPLSKTGSRSTWTFVSRYISKGKVVPEEKAVRY
;
A
#
# COMPACT_ATOMS: atom_id res chain seq x y z
N MET A 1 -24.49 30.85 7.76
CA MET A 1 -24.10 30.23 6.47
C MET A 1 -22.69 29.63 6.45
N ARG A 2 -21.77 29.95 7.37
CA ARG A 2 -20.38 29.41 7.33
C ARG A 2 -20.25 27.88 7.47
N TRP A 3 -21.07 27.23 8.31
CA TRP A 3 -20.91 25.80 8.62
C TRP A 3 -21.33 24.87 7.48
N THR A 4 -22.30 25.27 6.65
CA THR A 4 -22.72 24.50 5.48
C THR A 4 -21.63 24.47 4.43
N ASP A 5 -20.90 25.58 4.26
CA ASP A 5 -19.79 25.68 3.33
C ASP A 5 -18.59 24.87 3.81
N GLU A 6 -18.27 24.90 5.10
CA GLU A 6 -17.22 24.07 5.71
C GLU A 6 -17.54 22.56 5.60
N LEU A 7 -18.79 22.16 5.88
CA LEU A 7 -19.22 20.77 5.73
C LEU A 7 -19.15 20.31 4.26
N LEU A 8 -19.53 21.20 3.33
CA LEU A 8 -19.42 20.92 1.90
C LEU A 8 -17.97 20.73 1.47
N ASP A 9 -17.06 21.60 1.91
CA ASP A 9 -15.62 21.52 1.60
C ASP A 9 -15.00 20.21 2.10
N VAL A 10 -15.29 19.84 3.36
CA VAL A 10 -14.87 18.55 3.95
C VAL A 10 -15.42 17.38 3.13
N SER A 11 -16.67 17.45 2.69
CA SER A 11 -17.30 16.40 1.89
C SER A 11 -16.64 16.25 0.51
N VAL A 12 -16.28 17.36 -0.14
CA VAL A 12 -15.58 17.36 -1.42
C VAL A 12 -14.18 16.73 -1.28
N ILE A 13 -13.41 17.14 -0.26
CA ILE A 13 -12.08 16.55 0.00
C ILE A 13 -12.18 15.05 0.25
N PHE A 14 -13.20 14.61 0.97
CA PHE A 14 -13.45 13.19 1.23
C PHE A 14 -13.76 12.43 -0.07
N LEU A 15 -14.64 12.95 -0.92
CA LEU A 15 -14.96 12.34 -2.22
C LEU A 15 -13.73 12.23 -3.12
N ASP A 16 -12.91 13.28 -3.20
CA ASP A 16 -11.67 13.29 -3.98
C ASP A 16 -10.67 12.26 -3.46
N LEU A 17 -10.54 12.14 -2.13
CA LEU A 17 -9.71 11.11 -1.49
C LEU A 17 -10.18 9.70 -1.87
N PHE A 18 -11.48 9.43 -1.78
CA PHE A 18 -12.04 8.12 -2.11
C PHE A 18 -11.94 7.79 -3.60
N SER A 19 -12.09 8.78 -4.47
CA SER A 19 -11.88 8.65 -5.91
C SER A 19 -10.44 8.19 -6.20
N ASN A 20 -9.45 8.89 -5.62
CA ASN A 20 -8.04 8.55 -5.77
C ASN A 20 -7.71 7.13 -5.24
N ILE A 21 -8.21 6.76 -4.05
CA ILE A 21 -7.99 5.43 -3.49
C ILE A 21 -8.62 4.34 -4.36
N SER A 22 -9.83 4.58 -4.87
CA SER A 22 -10.53 3.63 -5.74
C SER A 22 -9.74 3.40 -7.03
N ASP A 23 -9.23 4.46 -7.65
CA ASP A 23 -8.38 4.36 -8.83
C ASP A 23 -7.08 3.61 -8.55
N LEU A 24 -6.46 3.81 -7.38
CA LEU A 24 -5.27 3.08 -6.97
C LEU A 24 -5.55 1.58 -6.76
N MET A 25 -6.68 1.26 -6.15
CA MET A 25 -7.11 -0.12 -5.96
C MET A 25 -7.42 -0.81 -7.28
N LEU A 26 -8.08 -0.12 -8.23
CA LEU A 26 -8.34 -0.63 -9.57
C LEU A 26 -7.04 -0.92 -10.32
N GLN A 27 -6.11 0.03 -10.34
CA GLN A 27 -4.79 -0.16 -10.95
C GLN A 27 -4.04 -1.35 -10.32
N THR A 28 -4.13 -1.51 -8.99
CA THR A 28 -3.49 -2.63 -8.28
C THR A 28 -4.13 -3.97 -8.63
N LYS A 29 -5.46 -4.01 -8.71
CA LYS A 29 -6.23 -5.19 -9.12
C LYS A 29 -5.85 -5.62 -10.55
N ASP A 30 -5.78 -4.67 -11.48
CA ASP A 30 -5.42 -4.94 -12.86
C ASP A 30 -3.98 -5.45 -12.96
N HIS A 31 -3.03 -4.83 -12.25
CA HIS A 31 -1.64 -5.31 -12.21
C HIS A 31 -1.52 -6.74 -11.68
N VAL A 32 -2.20 -7.08 -10.58
CA VAL A 32 -2.20 -8.44 -10.02
C VAL A 32 -2.82 -9.43 -11.00
N ARG A 33 -3.92 -9.05 -11.66
CA ARG A 33 -4.57 -9.89 -12.67
C ARG A 33 -3.65 -10.15 -13.85
N ASP A 34 -2.92 -9.14 -14.32
CA ASP A 34 -2.02 -9.26 -15.46
C ASP A 34 -0.85 -10.20 -15.14
N VAL A 35 -0.25 -10.04 -13.95
CA VAL A 35 0.79 -10.97 -13.46
C VAL A 35 0.24 -12.39 -13.35
N GLY A 36 -0.96 -12.59 -12.78
CA GLY A 36 -1.59 -13.90 -12.67
C GLY A 36 -1.92 -14.53 -14.03
N CYS A 37 -2.37 -13.73 -14.99
CA CYS A 37 -2.63 -14.19 -16.36
C CYS A 37 -1.35 -14.64 -17.07
N ASP A 38 -0.26 -13.89 -16.88
CA ASP A 38 1.04 -14.24 -17.48
C ASP A 38 1.61 -15.53 -16.89
N ILE A 39 1.50 -15.72 -15.56
CA ILE A 39 1.85 -16.99 -14.89
C ILE A 39 1.07 -18.17 -15.48
N ARG A 40 -0.25 -18.02 -15.64
CA ARG A 40 -1.10 -19.09 -16.18
C ARG A 40 -0.80 -19.41 -17.65
N ARG A 41 -0.51 -18.40 -18.47
CA ARG A 41 -0.33 -18.57 -19.92
C ARG A 41 1.08 -19.02 -20.30
N ASN A 42 2.09 -18.46 -19.65
CA ASN A 42 3.49 -18.55 -20.08
C ASN A 42 4.38 -19.27 -19.06
N GLY A 43 3.83 -19.80 -17.96
CA GLY A 43 4.62 -20.38 -16.86
C GLY A 43 5.25 -19.32 -15.93
N GLY A 44 4.96 -18.04 -16.17
CA GLY A 44 5.38 -16.92 -15.33
C GLY A 44 6.60 -16.17 -15.87
N PRO A 45 6.67 -14.84 -15.65
CA PRO A 45 7.89 -14.10 -15.91
C PRO A 45 9.01 -14.57 -14.97
N SER A 46 10.26 -14.38 -15.39
CA SER A 46 11.40 -14.54 -14.48
C SER A 46 11.19 -13.69 -13.22
N ILE A 47 11.72 -14.13 -12.07
CA ILE A 47 11.62 -13.41 -10.80
C ILE A 47 12.13 -11.97 -10.95
N ASP A 48 13.23 -11.77 -11.67
CA ASP A 48 13.80 -10.44 -11.92
C ASP A 48 12.82 -9.56 -12.72
N SER A 49 12.16 -10.10 -13.76
CA SER A 49 11.13 -9.36 -14.51
C SER A 49 9.86 -9.05 -13.70
N ILE A 50 9.44 -9.92 -12.78
CA ILE A 50 8.33 -9.63 -11.84
C ILE A 50 8.71 -8.47 -10.93
N ILE A 51 9.93 -8.49 -10.39
CA ILE A 51 10.44 -7.44 -9.52
C ILE A 51 10.52 -6.11 -10.26
N ASP A 52 11.04 -6.10 -11.49
CA ASP A 52 11.17 -4.88 -12.29
C ASP A 52 9.80 -4.32 -12.68
N ASN A 53 8.87 -5.17 -13.14
CA ASN A 53 7.52 -4.74 -13.52
C ASN A 53 6.73 -4.20 -12.32
N ASN A 54 6.80 -4.87 -11.16
CA ASN A 54 6.17 -4.39 -9.92
C ASN A 54 6.82 -3.09 -9.41
N THR A 55 8.16 -2.97 -9.53
CA THR A 55 8.87 -1.75 -9.15
C THR A 55 8.48 -0.57 -10.05
N ALA A 56 8.35 -0.79 -11.36
CA ALA A 56 7.87 0.20 -12.31
C ALA A 56 6.41 0.56 -12.06
N PHE A 57 5.54 -0.43 -11.89
CA PHE A 57 4.12 -0.26 -11.53
C PHE A 57 3.99 0.63 -10.30
N ARG A 58 4.79 0.40 -9.25
CA ARG A 58 4.73 1.17 -8.00
C ARG A 58 5.28 2.58 -8.08
N LYS A 59 5.99 2.99 -9.14
CA LYS A 59 6.45 4.39 -9.28
C LYS A 59 5.29 5.36 -9.50
N LYS A 60 4.30 4.96 -10.31
CA LYS A 60 3.11 5.76 -10.64
C LYS A 60 2.19 6.04 -9.43
N PRO A 61 1.72 5.02 -8.67
CA PRO A 61 0.80 5.20 -7.55
C PRO A 61 1.43 5.90 -6.34
N ARG A 62 2.76 6.02 -6.25
CA ARG A 62 3.43 6.75 -5.14
C ARG A 62 3.02 8.22 -5.08
N ARG A 63 2.83 8.87 -6.24
CA ARG A 63 2.37 10.26 -6.28
C ARG A 63 0.96 10.37 -5.72
N ASP A 64 0.07 9.50 -6.16
CA ASP A 64 -1.35 9.53 -5.80
C ASP A 64 -1.58 9.12 -4.34
N ILE A 65 -0.78 8.18 -3.82
CA ILE A 65 -0.72 7.86 -2.40
C ILE A 65 -0.30 9.09 -1.59
N ARG A 66 0.72 9.82 -2.03
CA ARG A 66 1.17 11.05 -1.33
C ARG A 66 0.09 12.13 -1.33
N THR A 67 -0.61 12.32 -2.44
CA THR A 67 -1.76 13.23 -2.53
C THR A 67 -2.86 12.80 -1.57
N SER A 68 -3.20 11.51 -1.55
CA SER A 68 -4.23 10.95 -0.66
C SER A 68 -3.88 11.12 0.82
N VAL A 69 -2.61 10.92 1.19
CA VAL A 69 -2.11 11.18 2.56
C VAL A 69 -2.22 12.66 2.91
N ALA A 70 -1.94 13.57 1.96
CA ALA A 70 -2.08 15.01 2.19
C ALA A 70 -3.54 15.42 2.43
N SER A 71 -4.48 14.95 1.59
CA SER A 71 -5.91 15.17 1.77
C SER A 71 -6.42 14.61 3.10
N LEU A 72 -5.94 13.43 3.50
CA LEU A 72 -6.31 12.85 4.78
C LEU A 72 -5.81 13.67 5.98
N ASN A 73 -4.59 14.22 5.91
CA ASN A 73 -4.09 15.10 6.96
C ASN A 73 -4.84 16.44 6.99
N GLN A 74 -5.27 16.96 5.84
CA GLN A 74 -6.13 18.15 5.77
C GLN A 74 -7.48 17.89 6.46
N LEU A 75 -8.08 16.70 6.24
CA LEU A 75 -9.31 16.30 6.93
C LEU A 75 -9.10 16.17 8.45
N ASP A 76 -7.98 15.60 8.88
CA ASP A 76 -7.63 15.50 10.31
C ASP A 76 -7.52 16.89 10.97
N ASP A 77 -6.94 17.87 10.26
CA ASP A 77 -6.81 19.25 10.72
C ASP A 77 -8.19 19.92 10.87
N ILE A 78 -9.02 19.86 9.83
CA ILE A 78 -10.36 20.48 9.83
C ILE A 78 -11.26 19.85 10.90
N ILE A 79 -11.27 18.51 10.98
CA ILE A 79 -12.15 17.77 11.89
C ILE A 79 -11.66 17.86 13.34
N GLY A 80 -10.33 17.88 13.55
CA GLY A 80 -9.68 17.98 14.85
C GLY A 80 -9.73 19.39 15.46
N HIS A 81 -9.63 20.43 14.63
CA HIS A 81 -9.65 21.83 15.08
C HIS A 81 -11.04 22.46 15.10
N SER A 82 -12.06 21.83 14.52
CA SER A 82 -13.45 22.33 14.61
C SER A 82 -13.85 22.44 16.09
N PRO A 83 -13.99 23.66 16.64
CA PRO A 83 -14.47 23.80 18.00
C PRO A 83 -15.90 23.27 17.98
N LEU A 84 -16.32 22.60 19.06
CA LEU A 84 -17.73 22.39 19.32
C LEU A 84 -18.31 23.76 19.70
N VAL A 85 -18.33 24.70 18.74
CA VAL A 85 -18.89 26.03 18.93
C VAL A 85 -20.34 25.81 19.32
N ASP A 86 -20.76 26.55 20.33
CA ASP A 86 -22.07 26.48 20.98
C ASP A 86 -23.19 26.56 19.92
N PHE A 87 -23.55 25.41 19.37
CA PHE A 87 -24.63 25.30 18.40
C PHE A 87 -25.91 25.26 19.23
N GLU A 88 -26.71 26.32 19.19
CA GLU A 88 -28.06 26.33 19.77
C GLU A 88 -28.95 25.19 19.21
N ASN A 89 -28.53 24.55 18.11
CA ASN A 89 -29.24 23.48 17.44
C ASN A 89 -28.66 22.09 17.80
N ASN A 90 -29.36 21.40 18.69
CA ASN A 90 -29.08 20.01 19.11
C ASN A 90 -28.96 19.00 17.96
N HIS A 91 -29.67 19.21 16.84
CA HIS A 91 -29.60 18.33 15.68
C HIS A 91 -28.24 18.45 14.97
N LEU A 92 -27.70 19.66 14.84
CA LEU A 92 -26.40 19.91 14.21
C LEU A 92 -25.25 19.30 15.02
N ILE A 93 -25.30 19.44 16.35
CA ILE A 93 -24.34 18.80 17.26
C ILE A 93 -24.34 17.28 17.06
N SER A 94 -25.52 16.69 16.95
CA SER A 94 -25.68 15.25 16.74
C SER A 94 -25.08 14.80 15.41
N VAL A 95 -25.33 15.54 14.31
CA VAL A 95 -24.74 15.26 12.99
C VAL A 95 -23.22 15.36 13.02
N ILE A 96 -22.65 16.40 13.63
CA ILE A 96 -21.19 16.59 13.72
C ILE A 96 -20.54 15.46 14.53
N ARG A 97 -21.18 15.02 15.62
CA ARG A 97 -20.70 13.88 16.43
C ARG A 97 -20.67 12.59 15.62
N VAL A 98 -21.77 12.25 14.95
CA VAL A 98 -21.84 11.05 14.11
C VAL A 98 -20.82 11.13 12.97
N PHE A 99 -20.69 12.29 12.33
CA PHE A 99 -19.72 12.49 11.26
C PHE A 99 -18.28 12.29 11.72
N ARG A 100 -17.91 12.80 12.90
CA ARG A 100 -16.59 12.56 13.53
C ARG A 100 -16.33 11.09 13.80
N GLU A 101 -17.33 10.38 14.30
CA GLU A 101 -17.21 8.96 14.59
C GLU A 101 -17.01 8.15 13.30
N VAL A 102 -17.84 8.39 12.29
CA VAL A 102 -17.69 7.78 10.96
C VAL A 102 -16.32 8.10 10.38
N TYR A 103 -15.88 9.37 10.44
CA TYR A 103 -14.57 9.78 9.97
C TYR A 103 -13.43 9.04 10.69
N ALA A 104 -13.50 8.87 12.02
CA ALA A 104 -12.47 8.15 12.77
C ALA A 104 -12.32 6.70 12.29
N PHE A 105 -13.43 5.98 12.09
CA PHE A 105 -13.40 4.63 11.52
C PHE A 105 -12.86 4.62 10.10
N THR A 106 -13.35 5.53 9.26
CA THR A 106 -12.91 5.64 7.87
C THR A 106 -11.42 5.96 7.76
N ASN A 107 -10.91 6.86 8.60
CA ASN A 107 -9.50 7.26 8.64
C ASN A 107 -8.60 6.05 8.87
N VAL A 108 -8.93 5.17 9.83
CA VAL A 108 -8.18 3.94 10.08
C VAL A 108 -8.15 3.04 8.85
N ILE A 109 -9.30 2.83 8.21
CA ILE A 109 -9.42 1.99 7.00
C ILE A 109 -8.60 2.58 5.85
N VAL A 110 -8.74 3.87 5.59
CA VAL A 110 -8.01 4.58 4.53
C VAL A 110 -6.50 4.49 4.76
N ARG A 111 -6.02 4.72 5.99
CA ARG A 111 -4.59 4.59 6.33
C ARG A 111 -4.09 3.17 6.10
N LEU A 112 -4.89 2.15 6.43
CA LEU A 112 -4.54 0.75 6.19
C LEU A 112 -4.45 0.44 4.69
N LEU A 113 -5.40 0.92 3.88
CA LEU A 113 -5.40 0.78 2.42
C LEU A 113 -4.19 1.48 1.79
N LEU A 114 -3.93 2.72 2.17
CA LEU A 114 -2.78 3.48 1.68
C LEU A 114 -1.46 2.80 2.06
N LYS A 115 -1.35 2.25 3.27
CA LYS A 115 -0.20 1.44 3.67
C LYS A 115 -0.05 0.21 2.79
N PHE A 116 -1.12 -0.55 2.58
CA PHE A 116 -1.10 -1.75 1.71
C PHE A 116 -0.61 -1.41 0.29
N LEU A 117 -1.12 -0.32 -0.29
CA LEU A 117 -0.72 0.18 -1.60
C LEU A 117 0.74 0.69 -1.61
N ALA A 118 1.21 1.23 -0.48
CA ALA A 118 2.56 1.76 -0.33
C ALA A 118 3.64 0.70 -0.10
N ILE A 119 3.30 -0.53 0.38
CA ILE A 119 4.28 -1.58 0.72
C ILE A 119 5.24 -1.80 -0.46
N PRO A 120 6.50 -1.33 -0.41
CA PRO A 120 7.45 -1.74 -1.43
C PRO A 120 7.67 -3.24 -1.25
N LEU A 121 7.64 -4.01 -2.34
CA LEU A 121 8.26 -5.33 -2.29
C LEU A 121 9.71 -5.04 -1.89
N SER A 122 10.08 -5.44 -0.67
CA SER A 122 11.42 -5.26 -0.13
C SER A 122 12.39 -5.59 -1.24
N LYS A 123 13.31 -4.69 -1.58
CA LYS A 123 14.48 -5.06 -2.39
C LYS A 123 14.96 -6.36 -1.78
N THR A 124 14.90 -7.44 -2.54
CA THR A 124 15.37 -8.75 -2.12
C THR A 124 16.86 -8.59 -1.80
N GLY A 125 17.17 -8.17 -0.57
CA GLY A 125 18.50 -8.17 0.03
C GLY A 125 18.94 -9.60 0.36
N SER A 126 18.42 -10.57 -0.37
CA SER A 126 18.65 -12.00 -0.17
C SER A 126 19.56 -12.60 -1.24
N ARG A 127 20.06 -11.80 -2.18
CA ARG A 127 21.22 -12.25 -2.98
C ARG A 127 22.45 -12.47 -2.09
N SER A 128 22.53 -11.83 -0.91
CA SER A 128 23.57 -12.06 0.11
C SER A 128 23.41 -13.38 0.88
N THR A 129 22.18 -13.71 1.31
CA THR A 129 21.95 -14.89 2.17
C THR A 129 22.06 -16.21 1.42
N TRP A 130 21.53 -16.29 0.20
CA TRP A 130 21.63 -17.51 -0.61
C TRP A 130 23.01 -17.75 -1.22
N THR A 131 23.77 -16.69 -1.55
CA THR A 131 25.16 -16.84 -1.99
C THR A 131 26.09 -17.27 -0.85
N PHE A 132 25.77 -16.95 0.40
CA PHE A 132 26.52 -17.44 1.56
C PHE A 132 26.29 -18.93 1.80
N VAL A 133 25.04 -19.39 1.69
CA VAL A 133 24.70 -20.81 1.83
C VAL A 133 25.30 -21.65 0.70
N SER A 134 25.28 -21.17 -0.55
CA SER A 134 25.91 -21.88 -1.67
C SER A 134 27.44 -21.98 -1.54
N ARG A 135 28.10 -20.96 -0.96
CA ARG A 135 29.55 -21.00 -0.64
C ARG A 135 29.90 -22.00 0.46
N TYR A 136 29.00 -22.28 1.40
CA TYR A 136 29.23 -23.31 2.42
C TYR A 136 29.02 -24.72 1.87
N ILE A 137 27.98 -24.91 1.08
CA ILE A 137 27.66 -26.22 0.47
C ILE A 137 28.73 -26.63 -0.56
N SER A 138 29.24 -25.69 -1.36
CA SER A 138 30.29 -25.98 -2.36
C SER A 138 31.69 -26.25 -1.78
N LYS A 139 31.92 -25.95 -0.50
CA LYS A 139 33.16 -26.30 0.21
C LYS A 139 33.18 -27.75 0.72
N GLY A 140 32.04 -28.43 0.74
CA GLY A 140 31.95 -29.87 1.05
C GLY A 140 32.17 -30.76 -0.17
N LYS A 141 33.32 -30.66 -0.85
CA LYS A 141 33.72 -31.70 -1.82
C LYS A 141 34.25 -32.90 -1.05
N VAL A 142 33.44 -33.95 -0.94
CA VAL A 142 33.90 -35.29 -0.57
C VAL A 142 34.80 -35.80 -1.69
N VAL A 143 36.04 -36.11 -1.34
CA VAL A 143 37.04 -36.74 -2.22
C VAL A 143 36.51 -38.12 -2.63
N PRO A 144 36.49 -38.49 -3.93
CA PRO A 144 36.15 -39.84 -4.35
C PRO A 144 37.24 -40.79 -3.86
N GLU A 145 36.85 -41.84 -3.15
CA GLU A 145 37.74 -42.93 -2.75
C GLU A 145 38.27 -43.62 -4.02
N GLU A 146 39.55 -43.37 -4.31
CA GLU A 146 40.28 -44.04 -5.38
C GLU A 146 40.39 -45.54 -5.08
N LYS A 147 40.05 -46.35 -6.08
CA LYS A 147 40.18 -47.80 -6.08
C LYS A 147 41.61 -48.20 -5.71
N ALA A 148 41.77 -48.84 -4.55
CA ALA A 148 42.99 -49.56 -4.22
C ALA A 148 43.03 -50.88 -5.01
N VAL A 149 43.91 -50.96 -6.01
CA VAL A 149 44.47 -52.24 -6.50
C VAL A 149 45.94 -52.25 -6.14
N ARG A 150 46.34 -53.25 -5.35
CA ARG A 150 47.62 -54.01 -5.37
C ARG A 150 47.72 -54.82 -4.07
N TYR A 151 47.70 -56.14 -4.16
CA TYR A 151 48.89 -56.99 -4.32
C TYR A 151 48.50 -58.25 -5.09
#